data_AF-A0A535FSS5-F1
#
_entry.id   AF-A0A535FSS5-F1
#
_cell.length_a   1.000
_cell.length_b   1.000
_cell.length_c   1.000
_cell.angle_alpha   90.00
_cell.angle_beta   90.00
_cell.angle_gamma   90.00
#
_symmetry.space_group_name_H-M   'P 1'
#
loop_
_entity.id
_entity.type
_entity.pdbx_description
1 polymer ?
#
loop_
_entity_poly.entity_id
_entity_poly.type
_entity_poly.pdbx_seq_one_letter_code
_entity_poly.pdbx_strand_id
1 'polypeptide(L)'
;MKTERFSGGRPRGQTVTEFALVLPVLLTIILGVIDGGLLMFSVGTARYAASEGSRAAAALGNQGPADSQIVASIRTVVTTTHLFSVREHLA
;
A
#
# COMPACT_ATOMS: atom_id res chain seq x y z
N MET A 1 23.75 34.33 57.94
CA MET A 1 22.90 34.52 56.75
C MET A 1 23.34 33.49 55.71
N LYS A 2 22.64 32.35 55.60
CA LYS A 2 22.99 31.23 54.71
C LYS A 2 22.18 31.34 53.42
N THR A 3 22.86 31.34 52.28
CA THR A 3 22.25 31.40 50.94
C THR A 3 22.26 30.01 50.32
N GLU A 4 21.15 29.31 50.43
CA GLU A 4 20.92 28.05 49.71
C GLU A 4 20.67 28.37 48.24
N ARG A 5 21.59 27.96 47.35
CA ARG A 5 21.40 28.06 45.90
C ARG A 5 20.71 26.79 45.42
N PHE A 6 19.49 26.92 44.91
CA PHE A 6 18.80 25.83 44.22
C PHE A 6 19.53 25.48 42.92
N SER A 7 20.24 24.35 42.94
CA SER A 7 20.81 23.73 41.75
C SER A 7 19.70 22.97 41.01
N GLY A 8 19.12 23.60 39.98
CA GLY A 8 18.16 22.97 39.07
C GLY A 8 18.86 21.99 38.13
N GLY A 9 19.01 20.74 38.57
CA GLY A 9 19.46 19.66 37.70
C GLY A 9 18.47 19.43 36.56
N ARG A 10 18.94 19.52 35.31
CA ARG A 10 18.13 19.23 34.11
C ARG A 10 17.59 17.78 34.20
N PRO A 11 16.27 17.56 34.17
CA PRO A 11 15.71 16.22 34.32
C PRO A 11 16.07 15.36 33.11
N ARG A 12 16.82 14.29 33.36
CA ARG A 12 17.33 13.34 32.35
C ARG A 12 16.25 12.61 31.54
N GLY A 13 14.97 12.79 31.88
CA GLY A 13 13.82 12.19 31.17
C GLY A 13 13.18 13.08 30.10
N GLN A 14 13.49 14.38 30.04
CA GLN A 14 12.80 15.32 29.15
C GLN A 14 12.88 14.91 27.67
N THR A 15 14.05 14.48 27.21
CA THR A 15 14.28 14.06 25.82
C THR A 15 13.49 12.80 25.44
N VAL A 16 13.29 11.87 26.39
CA VAL A 16 12.50 10.64 26.16
C VAL A 16 11.02 10.99 26.02
N THR A 17 10.52 11.92 26.83
CA THR A 17 9.13 12.37 26.77
C THR A 17 8.83 13.16 25.49
N GLU A 18 9.74 14.04 25.07
CA GLU A 18 9.62 14.79 23.81
C GLU A 18 9.58 13.83 22.61
N PHE A 19 10.43 12.80 22.59
CA PHE A 19 10.42 11.79 21.53
C PHE A 19 9.12 10.95 21.54
N ALA A 20 8.65 10.54 22.72
CA ALA A 20 7.42 9.75 22.85
C ALA A 20 6.17 10.47 22.32
N LEU A 21 6.15 11.80 22.33
CA LEU A 21 5.05 12.60 21.77
C LEU A 21 5.13 12.74 20.24
N VAL A 22 6.34 12.82 19.68
CA VAL A 22 6.54 12.95 18.22
C VAL A 22 6.35 11.61 17.51
N LEU A 23 6.78 10.50 18.13
CA LEU A 23 6.73 9.16 17.58
C LEU A 23 5.33 8.74 17.03
N PRO A 24 4.21 8.88 17.76
CA PRO A 24 2.90 8.45 17.25
C PRO A 24 2.45 9.26 16.03
N VAL A 25 2.77 10.56 15.97
CA VAL A 25 2.45 11.40 14.81
C VAL A 25 3.29 10.96 13.61
N LEU A 26 4.59 10.73 13.82
CA LEU A 26 5.50 10.25 12.79
C LEU A 26 5.06 8.89 12.23
N LEU A 27 4.70 7.94 13.11
CA LEU A 27 4.21 6.63 12.70
C LEU A 27 2.91 6.74 11.90
N THR A 28 1.98 7.59 12.34
CA THR A 28 0.71 7.83 11.62
C THR A 28 0.96 8.35 10.20
N ILE A 29 1.90 9.28 10.04
CA ILE A 29 2.27 9.82 8.73
C ILE A 29 2.90 8.72 7.86
N ILE A 30 3.84 7.94 8.40
CA ILE A 30 4.51 6.86 7.66
C ILE A 30 3.49 5.81 7.21
N LEU A 31 2.64 5.33 8.12
CA LEU A 31 1.59 4.35 7.79
C LEU A 31 0.63 4.93 6.75
N GLY A 32 0.20 6.18 6.90
CA GLY A 32 -0.69 6.84 5.92
C GLY A 32 -0.07 6.95 4.52
N VAL A 33 1.24 7.22 4.42
CA VAL A 33 1.96 7.24 3.14
C VAL A 33 2.05 5.84 2.54
N ILE A 34 2.33 4.82 3.35
CA ILE A 34 2.39 3.42 2.90
C ILE A 34 1.01 2.99 2.36
N ASP A 35 -0.06 3.22 3.13
CA ASP A 35 -1.42 2.87 2.73
C ASP A 35 -1.84 3.63 1.48
N GLY A 36 -1.57 4.93 1.41
CA GLY A 36 -1.85 5.75 0.23
C GLY A 36 -1.10 5.26 -1.02
N GLY A 37 0.17 4.88 -0.86
CA GLY A 37 0.98 4.29 -1.93
C GLY A 37 0.42 2.95 -2.41
N LEU A 38 0.02 2.08 -1.48
CA LEU A 38 -0.58 0.78 -1.78
C LEU A 38 -1.92 0.92 -2.52
N LEU A 39 -2.75 1.89 -2.12
CA LEU A 39 -4.00 2.22 -2.79
C LEU A 39 -3.76 2.72 -4.22
N MET A 40 -2.84 3.67 -4.41
CA MET A 40 -2.49 4.17 -5.74
C MET A 40 -1.96 3.07 -6.64
N PHE A 41 -1.08 2.22 -6.12
CA PHE A 41 -0.54 1.08 -6.84
C PHE A 41 -1.65 0.10 -7.26
N SER A 42 -2.55 -0.28 -6.34
CA SER A 42 -3.65 -1.21 -6.61
C SER A 42 -4.61 -0.66 -7.68
N VAL A 43 -4.99 0.61 -7.57
CA VAL A 43 -5.85 1.28 -8.57
C VAL A 43 -5.14 1.39 -9.92
N GLY A 44 -3.84 1.70 -9.93
CA GLY A 44 -3.03 1.76 -11.13
C GLY A 44 -2.97 0.42 -11.86
N THR A 45 -2.67 -0.66 -11.14
CA THR A 45 -2.63 -2.03 -11.66
C THR A 45 -3.98 -2.46 -12.22
N ALA A 46 -5.09 -2.16 -11.52
CA ALA A 46 -6.43 -2.48 -12.01
C ALA A 46 -6.76 -1.76 -13.34
N ARG A 47 -6.45 -0.46 -13.43
CA ARG A 47 -6.65 0.33 -14.66
C ARG A 47 -5.79 -0.18 -15.81
N TYR A 48 -4.54 -0.51 -15.52
CA TYR A 48 -3.62 -1.07 -16.50
C TYR A 48 -4.10 -2.44 -17.01
N ALA A 49 -4.51 -3.34 -16.11
CA ALA A 49 -5.06 -4.64 -16.45
C ALA A 49 -6.35 -4.53 -17.29
N ALA A 50 -7.26 -3.60 -16.95
CA ALA A 50 -8.48 -3.37 -17.71
C ALA A 50 -8.21 -2.87 -19.14
N SER A 51 -7.23 -1.97 -19.29
CA SER A 51 -6.80 -1.48 -20.61
C SER A 51 -6.20 -2.61 -21.45
N GLU A 52 -5.31 -3.41 -20.85
CA GLU A 52 -4.67 -4.54 -21.54
C GLU A 52 -5.69 -5.63 -21.91
N GLY A 53 -6.64 -5.92 -21.01
CA GLY A 53 -7.77 -6.81 -21.29
C GLY A 53 -8.64 -6.32 -22.45
N SER A 54 -8.90 -5.00 -22.52
CA SER A 54 -9.66 -4.40 -23.62
C SER A 54 -8.92 -4.50 -24.96
N ARG A 55 -7.59 -4.31 -24.96
CA ARG A 55 -6.76 -4.48 -26.16
C ARG A 55 -6.74 -5.94 -26.63
N ALA A 56 -6.58 -6.87 -25.69
CA ALA A 56 -6.67 -8.30 -25.98
C ALA A 56 -8.05 -8.67 -26.55
N ALA A 57 -9.14 -8.17 -25.96
CA ALA A 57 -10.49 -8.40 -26.44
C ALA A 57 -10.73 -7.86 -27.84
N ALA A 58 -10.28 -6.63 -28.13
CA ALA A 58 -10.39 -6.03 -29.45
C ALA A 58 -9.58 -6.81 -30.51
N ALA A 59 -8.42 -7.36 -30.15
CA ALA A 59 -7.59 -8.15 -31.06
C ALA A 59 -8.16 -9.55 -31.33
N LEU A 60 -8.74 -10.20 -30.31
CA LEU A 60 -9.24 -11.58 -30.40
C LEU A 60 -10.66 -11.66 -31.00
N GLY A 61 -11.49 -10.63 -30.83
CA GLY A 61 -12.85 -10.61 -31.37
C GLY A 61 -13.69 -11.81 -30.91
N ASN A 62 -14.34 -12.50 -31.85
CA ASN A 62 -15.22 -13.66 -31.58
C ASN A 62 -14.53 -15.02 -31.78
N GLN A 63 -13.21 -15.11 -31.54
CA GLN A 63 -12.51 -16.39 -31.61
C GLN A 63 -12.88 -17.29 -30.43
N GLY A 64 -12.97 -18.60 -30.66
CA GLY A 64 -13.40 -19.57 -29.63
C GLY A 64 -12.68 -19.49 -28.27
N PRO A 65 -11.35 -19.30 -28.21
CA PRO A 65 -10.63 -19.12 -26.94
C PRO A 65 -10.44 -17.66 -26.52
N ALA A 66 -11.20 -16.70 -27.07
CA ALA A 66 -11.01 -15.28 -26.79
C ALA A 66 -11.13 -14.97 -25.29
N ASP A 67 -12.22 -15.41 -24.66
CA ASP A 67 -12.50 -15.13 -23.25
C ASP A 67 -11.41 -15.68 -22.31
N SER A 68 -10.96 -16.92 -22.55
CA SER A 68 -9.92 -17.54 -21.72
C SER A 68 -8.56 -16.86 -21.88
N GLN A 69 -8.23 -16.39 -23.09
CA GLN A 69 -7.00 -15.62 -23.34
C GLN A 69 -7.04 -14.21 -22.76
N ILE A 70 -8.19 -13.52 -22.83
CA ILE A 70 -8.40 -12.20 -22.22
C ILE A 70 -8.22 -12.30 -20.71
N VAL A 71 -8.86 -13.29 -20.07
CA VAL A 71 -8.72 -13.53 -18.63
C VAL A 71 -7.29 -13.89 -18.25
N ALA A 72 -6.58 -14.68 -19.06
CA ALA A 72 -5.18 -15.00 -18.83
C ALA A 72 -4.26 -13.76 -18.89
N SER A 73 -4.50 -12.85 -19.84
CA SER A 73 -3.76 -11.57 -19.95
C SER A 73 -3.98 -10.69 -18.72
N ILE A 74 -5.23 -10.49 -18.31
CA ILE A 74 -5.58 -9.72 -17.11
C ILE A 74 -4.94 -10.36 -15.86
N ARG A 75 -5.03 -11.69 -15.73
CA ARG A 75 -4.42 -12.41 -14.61
C ARG A 75 -2.92 -12.20 -14.59
N THR A 76 -2.21 -12.25 -15.72
CA THR A 76 -0.76 -12.02 -15.77
C THR A 76 -0.38 -10.65 -15.20
N VAL A 77 -1.15 -9.61 -15.54
CA VAL A 77 -0.92 -8.24 -15.04
C VAL A 77 -1.15 -8.13 -13.53
N VAL A 78 -2.24 -8.71 -13.03
CA VAL A 78 -2.62 -8.65 -11.61
C VAL A 78 -1.77 -9.59 -10.73
N THR A 79 -1.24 -10.66 -11.31
CA THR A 79 -0.47 -11.73 -10.66
C THR A 79 0.90 -11.27 -10.16
N THR A 80 1.36 -10.07 -10.48
CA THR A 80 2.54 -9.53 -9.80
C THR A 80 2.27 -9.25 -8.31
N THR A 81 1.01 -9.28 -7.85
CA THR A 81 0.61 -8.86 -6.50
C THR A 81 -0.54 -9.69 -5.92
N HIS A 82 -0.35 -10.99 -5.71
CA HIS A 82 -1.37 -11.85 -5.09
C HIS A 82 -1.08 -12.17 -3.62
N LEU A 83 -1.99 -11.74 -2.73
CA LEU A 83 -2.05 -12.16 -1.32
C LEU A 83 -3.02 -13.33 -1.08
N PHE A 84 -3.88 -13.64 -2.04
CA PHE A 84 -4.80 -14.78 -2.01
C PHE A 84 -5.07 -15.31 -3.41
N SER A 85 -5.27 -16.63 -3.52
CA SER A 85 -5.62 -17.28 -4.79
C SER A 85 -7.13 -17.30 -4.98
N VAL A 86 -7.62 -16.64 -6.02
CA VAL A 86 -9.04 -16.73 -6.42
C VAL A 86 -9.19 -17.87 -7.43
N ARG A 87 -9.80 -18.98 -6.99
CA ARG A 87 -10.27 -20.04 -7.88
C ARG A 87 -11.68 -19.70 -8.34
N GLU A 88 -11.82 -19.38 -9.61
CA GLU A 88 -13.14 -19.34 -10.25
C GLU A 88 -13.46 -20.77 -10.68
N HIS A 89 -14.49 -21.38 -10.07
CA HIS A 89 -15.00 -22.67 -10.48
C HIS A 89 -15.92 -22.42 -11.68
N LEU A 90 -15.41 -22.64 -12.88
CA LEU A 90 -16.21 -22.60 -14.11
C LEU A 90 -17.08 -23.85 -14.12
N ALA A 91 -18.40 -23.65 -14.11
CA ALA A 91 -19.41 -24.68 -14.39
C ALA A 91 -19.57 -24.87 -15.90
#